data_AF-A0A7X0HT77-F1
#
_entry.id   AF-A0A7X0HT77-F1
#
_cell.length_a   1.000
_cell.length_b   1.000
_cell.length_c   1.000
_cell.angle_alpha   90.00
_cell.angle_beta   90.00
_cell.angle_gamma   90.00
#
_symmetry.space_group_name_H-M   'P 1'
#
loop_
_entity.id
_entity.type
_entity.pdbx_description
1 polymer ?
#
loop_
_entity_poly.entity_id
_entity_poly.type
_entity_poly.pdbx_seq_one_letter_code
_entity_poly.pdbx_strand_id
1 'polypeptide(L)'
;MAIPFGVGTETTVLTLPVVTTQNLQPVKLDGFVQIQAVIPLGLLSYEYGVNLRIRRNGNLLLTETLRQGNSITLTLSFTQVSSIPISLVDNNSLLGTNTYTVTVEFFARSGAGVTITAQSRAINALTI
;
A
#
# COMPACT_ATOMS: atom_id res chain seq x y z
N MET A 1 -6.29 -1.08 -13.41
CA MET A 1 -6.87 -2.38 -13.01
C MET A 1 -6.91 -2.45 -11.48
N ALA A 2 -8.06 -2.78 -10.91
CA ALA A 2 -8.20 -2.98 -9.46
C ALA A 2 -7.54 -4.30 -9.03
N ILE A 3 -6.90 -4.34 -7.87
CA ILE A 3 -6.33 -5.57 -7.31
C ILE A 3 -7.02 -5.82 -5.96
N PRO A 4 -7.78 -6.91 -5.82
CA PRO A 4 -8.32 -7.31 -4.52
C PRO A 4 -7.18 -7.82 -3.63
N PHE A 5 -7.31 -7.60 -2.32
CA PHE A 5 -6.40 -8.14 -1.32
C PHE A 5 -7.18 -8.48 -0.05
N GLY A 6 -6.62 -9.36 0.79
CA GLY A 6 -7.34 -10.02 1.88
C GLY A 6 -6.74 -9.77 3.25
N VAL A 7 -7.47 -10.21 4.29
CA VAL A 7 -7.01 -10.18 5.69
C VAL A 7 -5.89 -11.21 5.85
N GLY A 8 -4.78 -10.81 6.45
CA GLY A 8 -3.64 -11.71 6.70
C GLY A 8 -2.91 -12.16 5.43
N THR A 9 -3.20 -11.56 4.27
CA THR A 9 -2.59 -11.92 2.99
C THR A 9 -1.94 -10.70 2.35
N GLU A 10 -0.61 -10.68 2.34
CA GLU A 10 0.12 -9.66 1.59
C GLU A 10 -0.04 -9.88 0.09
N THR A 11 -0.49 -8.85 -0.61
CA THR A 11 -0.68 -8.87 -2.06
C THR A 11 0.26 -7.89 -2.72
N THR A 12 1.09 -8.37 -3.64
CA THR A 12 1.97 -7.52 -4.45
C THR A 12 1.16 -6.63 -5.37
N VAL A 13 1.45 -5.34 -5.33
CA VAL A 13 0.77 -4.32 -6.14
C VAL A 13 1.67 -3.63 -7.14
N LEU A 14 2.98 -3.58 -6.86
CA LEU A 14 4.01 -3.02 -7.75
C LEU A 14 5.33 -3.77 -7.54
N THR A 15 6.10 -3.86 -8.61
CA THR A 15 7.50 -4.29 -8.60
C THR A 15 8.31 -3.32 -9.47
N LEU A 16 9.45 -2.86 -8.97
CA LEU A 16 10.33 -1.96 -9.69
C LEU A 16 11.79 -2.47 -9.59
N PRO A 17 12.40 -2.93 -10.69
CA PRO A 17 13.83 -3.18 -10.73
C PRO A 17 14.59 -1.85 -10.82
N VAL A 18 15.62 -1.69 -10.00
CA VAL A 18 16.51 -0.52 -9.99
C VAL A 18 17.94 -1.01 -10.01
N VAL A 19 18.71 -0.54 -10.99
CA VAL A 19 20.13 -0.90 -11.11
C VAL A 19 20.95 0.13 -10.35
N THR A 20 21.78 -0.33 -9.43
CA THR A 20 22.79 0.49 -8.77
C THR A 20 24.17 0.14 -9.31
N THR A 21 25.01 1.16 -9.46
CA THR A 21 26.34 1.05 -10.08
C THR A 21 27.46 1.13 -9.04
N GLN A 22 27.11 1.39 -7.78
CA GLN A 22 28.03 1.44 -6.65
C GLN A 22 27.44 0.68 -5.46
N ASN A 23 28.30 0.17 -4.59
CA ASN A 23 27.86 -0.47 -3.36
C ASN A 23 27.29 0.60 -2.40
N LEU A 24 26.16 0.31 -1.75
CA LEU A 24 25.46 1.25 -0.86
C LEU A 24 25.04 2.55 -1.56
N GLN A 25 24.79 2.50 -2.87
CA GLN A 25 24.29 3.66 -3.61
C GLN A 25 22.89 4.05 -3.09
N PRO A 26 22.67 5.30 -2.66
CA PRO A 26 21.35 5.72 -2.21
C PRO A 26 20.31 5.61 -3.33
N VAL A 27 19.14 5.06 -3.01
CA VAL A 27 17.98 5.02 -3.90
C VAL A 27 16.84 5.77 -3.23
N LYS A 28 16.46 6.92 -3.80
CA LYS A 28 15.22 7.62 -3.42
C LYS A 28 14.04 6.93 -4.08
N LEU A 29 13.07 6.51 -3.29
CA LEU A 29 11.78 6.02 -3.78
C LEU A 29 10.69 7.02 -3.43
N ASP A 30 9.86 7.34 -4.42
CA ASP A 30 8.65 8.13 -4.25
C ASP A 30 7.50 7.48 -5.01
N GLY A 31 6.28 7.60 -4.47
CA GLY A 31 5.13 6.97 -5.09
C GLY A 31 3.88 7.01 -4.23
N PHE A 32 2.90 6.19 -4.59
CA PHE A 32 1.69 6.02 -3.83
C PHE A 32 0.94 4.74 -4.20
N VAL A 33 0.04 4.32 -3.32
CA VAL A 33 -1.01 3.34 -3.61
C VAL A 33 -2.35 3.93 -3.22
N GLN A 34 -3.29 4.02 -4.17
CA GLN A 34 -4.67 4.37 -3.89
C GLN A 34 -5.44 3.15 -3.42
N ILE A 35 -6.16 3.31 -2.33
CA ILE A 35 -7.06 2.35 -1.73
C ILE A 35 -8.49 2.86 -1.93
N GLN A 36 -9.31 2.04 -2.57
CA GLN A 36 -10.75 2.28 -2.69
C GLN A 36 -11.50 1.32 -1.78
N ALA A 37 -12.29 1.86 -0.87
CA ALA A 37 -13.21 1.14 -0.01
C ALA A 37 -14.65 1.44 -0.44
N VAL A 38 -15.47 0.41 -0.66
CA VAL A 38 -16.91 0.51 -0.90
C VAL A 38 -17.63 0.11 0.37
N ILE A 39 -18.35 1.07 0.94
CA ILE A 39 -19.02 0.94 2.23
C ILE A 39 -20.53 0.77 1.97
N PRO A 40 -21.14 -0.35 2.38
CA PRO A 40 -22.57 -0.57 2.18
C PRO A 40 -23.41 0.29 3.13
N LEU A 41 -24.66 0.55 2.74
CA LEU A 41 -25.65 1.17 3.61
C LEU A 41 -26.02 0.24 4.78
N GLY A 42 -26.56 0.82 5.86
CA GLY A 42 -27.08 0.07 7.00
C GLY A 42 -26.04 -0.34 8.04
N LEU A 43 -24.75 0.02 7.85
CA LEU A 43 -23.75 -0.11 8.91
C LEU A 43 -23.94 1.00 9.95
N LEU A 44 -23.84 0.63 11.23
CA LEU A 44 -23.83 1.58 12.36
C LEU A 44 -22.45 2.23 12.56
N SER A 45 -21.42 1.56 12.08
CA SER A 45 -20.04 2.04 12.04
C SER A 45 -19.26 1.30 10.96
N TYR A 46 -18.21 1.93 10.46
CA TYR A 46 -17.24 1.27 9.59
C TYR A 46 -15.82 1.61 10.05
N GLU A 47 -14.92 0.65 9.88
CA GLU A 47 -13.49 0.82 10.07
C GLU A 47 -12.77 -0.13 9.14
N TYR A 48 -11.70 0.36 8.52
CA TYR A 48 -10.75 -0.47 7.80
C TYR A 48 -9.31 -0.01 8.00
N GLY A 49 -8.41 -0.99 7.98
CA GLY A 49 -6.98 -0.80 8.12
C GLY A 49 -6.22 -1.50 7.00
N VAL A 50 -5.35 -0.77 6.30
CA VAL A 50 -4.45 -1.28 5.28
C VAL A 50 -3.01 -1.01 5.66
N ASN A 51 -2.19 -2.06 5.64
CA ASN A 51 -0.74 -1.93 5.68
C ASN A 51 -0.20 -1.92 4.26
N LEU A 52 0.66 -0.96 3.95
CA LEU A 52 1.52 -0.96 2.78
C LEU A 52 2.93 -1.28 3.25
N ARG A 53 3.61 -2.20 2.57
CA ARG A 53 5.00 -2.55 2.87
C ARG A 53 5.85 -2.44 1.62
N ILE A 54 7.07 -1.95 1.81
CA ILE A 54 8.08 -1.85 0.76
C ILE A 54 9.24 -2.75 1.13
N ARG A 55 9.62 -3.61 0.19
CA ARG A 55 10.73 -4.55 0.35
C ARG A 55 11.75 -4.38 -0.76
N ARG A 56 13.04 -4.49 -0.43
CA ARG A 56 14.12 -4.67 -1.40
C ARG A 56 14.61 -6.11 -1.34
N ASN A 57 14.48 -6.84 -2.44
CA ASN A 57 14.93 -8.24 -2.53
C ASN A 57 14.39 -9.10 -1.36
N GLY A 58 13.16 -8.84 -0.92
CA GLY A 58 12.53 -9.50 0.23
C GLY A 58 12.77 -8.83 1.60
N ASN A 59 13.78 -7.98 1.76
CA ASN A 59 14.04 -7.27 3.02
C ASN A 59 13.08 -6.10 3.21
N LEU A 60 12.38 -6.05 4.33
CA LEU A 60 11.46 -4.96 4.68
C LEU A 60 12.22 -3.64 4.90
N LEU A 61 11.79 -2.59 4.21
CA LEU A 61 12.34 -1.25 4.32
C LEU A 61 11.38 -0.30 5.06
N LEU A 62 10.09 -0.36 4.73
CA LEU A 62 9.08 0.55 5.25
C LEU A 62 7.75 -0.17 5.41
N THR A 63 7.01 0.18 6.47
CA THR A 63 5.58 -0.12 6.60
C THR A 63 4.82 1.19 6.82
N GLU A 64 3.85 1.46 5.96
CA GLU A 64 2.91 2.57 6.08
C GLU A 64 1.52 2.04 6.41
N THR A 65 0.77 2.76 7.23
CA THR A 65 -0.54 2.32 7.71
C THR A 65 -1.61 3.35 7.37
N LEU A 66 -2.63 2.92 6.63
CA LEU A 66 -3.88 3.66 6.47
C LEU A 66 -4.92 3.05 7.40
N ARG A 67 -5.47 3.87 8.30
CA ARG A 67 -6.65 3.51 9.09
C ARG A 67 -7.73 4.56 8.90
N GLN A 68 -8.92 4.11 8.58
CA GLN A 68 -10.08 4.95 8.33
C GLN A 68 -11.28 4.34 9.03
N GLY A 69 -12.14 5.19 9.58
CA GLY A 69 -13.36 4.72 10.21
C GLY A 69 -14.25 5.86 10.66
N ASN A 70 -15.51 5.53 10.88
CA ASN A 70 -16.50 6.44 11.43
C ASN A 70 -17.60 5.65 12.15
N SER A 71 -18.26 6.30 13.11
CA SER A 71 -19.38 5.75 13.86
C SER A 71 -20.61 6.63 13.61
N ILE A 72 -21.39 6.28 12.58
CA ILE A 72 -22.67 6.90 12.25
C ILE A 72 -23.52 5.91 11.46
N THR A 73 -24.83 5.91 11.69
CA THR A 73 -25.77 5.11 10.89
C THR A 73 -25.70 5.57 9.43
N LEU A 74 -25.21 4.71 8.56
CA LEU A 74 -25.10 4.99 7.13
C LEU A 74 -26.46 4.78 6.46
N THR A 75 -27.09 5.88 6.06
CA THR A 75 -28.37 5.85 5.31
C THR A 75 -28.17 5.56 3.82
N LEU A 76 -26.94 5.68 3.31
CA LEU A 76 -26.57 5.42 1.92
C LEU A 76 -25.23 4.67 1.85
N SER A 77 -25.04 3.90 0.78
CA SER A 77 -23.74 3.33 0.45
C SER A 77 -22.85 4.39 -0.18
N PHE A 78 -21.54 4.34 0.06
CA PHE A 78 -20.60 5.26 -0.56
C PHE A 78 -19.25 4.60 -0.84
N THR A 79 -18.47 5.26 -1.68
CA THR A 79 -17.10 4.85 -2.01
C THR A 79 -16.13 5.87 -1.45
N GLN A 80 -15.14 5.42 -0.69
CA GLN A 80 -14.04 6.23 -0.20
C GLN A 80 -12.78 5.87 -0.96
N VAL A 81 -12.04 6.87 -1.42
CA VAL A 81 -10.71 6.71 -2.01
C VAL A 81 -9.71 7.42 -1.13
N SER A 82 -8.64 6.73 -0.76
CA SER A 82 -7.55 7.27 0.04
C SER A 82 -6.22 6.88 -0.58
N SER A 83 -5.17 7.64 -0.31
CA SER A 83 -3.83 7.38 -0.85
C SER A 83 -2.86 7.11 0.31
N ILE A 84 -2.03 6.08 0.15
CA ILE A 84 -0.89 5.82 1.03
C ILE A 84 0.35 6.32 0.28
N PRO A 85 0.97 7.44 0.72
CA PRO A 85 2.18 7.95 0.08
C PRO A 85 3.37 7.04 0.34
N ILE A 86 4.30 7.01 -0.60
CA ILE A 86 5.60 6.36 -0.47
C ILE A 86 6.64 7.47 -0.58
N SER A 87 7.50 7.60 0.43
CA SER A 87 8.70 8.41 0.33
C SER A 87 9.77 7.88 1.27
N LEU A 88 10.84 7.29 0.71
CA LEU A 88 11.96 6.78 1.51
C LEU A 88 13.27 6.88 0.73
N VAL A 89 14.39 6.89 1.47
CA VAL A 89 15.73 6.78 0.89
C VAL A 89 16.33 5.48 1.40
N ASP A 90 16.66 4.57 0.49
CA ASP A 90 17.35 3.32 0.79
C ASP A 90 18.85 3.47 0.54
N ASN A 91 19.65 3.48 1.60
CA ASN A 91 21.11 3.62 1.55
C ASN A 91 21.84 2.27 1.59
N ASN A 92 21.11 1.14 1.65
CA ASN A 92 21.71 -0.18 1.83
C ASN A 92 21.58 -1.05 0.57
N SER A 93 21.47 -0.42 -0.59
CA SER A 93 21.33 -1.12 -1.86
C SER A 93 22.60 -1.92 -2.18
N LEU A 94 22.43 -3.09 -2.80
CA LEU A 94 23.53 -3.94 -3.26
C LEU A 94 23.92 -3.53 -4.67
N LEU A 95 25.20 -3.63 -5.04
CA LEU A 95 25.63 -3.45 -6.42
C LEU A 95 24.83 -4.37 -7.37
N GLY A 96 24.31 -3.83 -8.47
CA GLY A 96 23.51 -4.56 -9.45
C GLY A 96 22.02 -4.28 -9.35
N THR A 97 21.18 -5.23 -9.77
CA THR A 97 19.73 -5.04 -9.80
C THR A 97 19.11 -5.31 -8.43
N ASN A 98 18.48 -4.28 -7.87
CA ASN A 98 17.65 -4.38 -6.67
C ASN A 98 16.17 -4.33 -7.07
N THR A 99 15.40 -5.33 -6.64
CA THR A 99 13.95 -5.36 -6.91
C THR A 99 13.19 -4.83 -5.71
N TYR A 100 12.54 -3.69 -5.90
CA TYR A 100 11.64 -3.10 -4.93
C TYR A 100 10.23 -3.62 -5.15
N THR A 101 9.62 -4.17 -4.11
CA THR A 101 8.25 -4.71 -4.14
C THR A 101 7.38 -3.93 -3.17
N VAL A 102 6.24 -3.48 -3.66
CA VAL A 102 5.19 -2.88 -2.81
C VAL A 102 4.09 -3.91 -2.63
N THR A 103 3.77 -4.21 -1.37
CA THR A 103 2.67 -5.11 -1.00
C THR A 103 1.65 -4.37 -0.16
N VAL A 104 0.39 -4.79 -0.23
CA VAL A 104 -0.67 -4.33 0.67
C VAL A 104 -1.35 -5.48 1.38
N GLU A 105 -1.87 -5.22 2.58
CA GLU A 105 -2.56 -6.22 3.42
C GLU A 105 -3.69 -5.56 4.21
N PHE A 106 -4.83 -6.26 4.37
CA PHE A 106 -5.81 -5.89 5.39
C PHE A 106 -5.39 -6.37 6.77
N PHE A 107 -5.35 -5.46 7.73
CA PHE A 107 -5.18 -5.83 9.14
C PHE A 107 -6.42 -5.55 10.00
N ALA A 108 -7.38 -4.76 9.51
CA ALA A 108 -8.64 -4.49 10.23
C ALA A 108 -9.82 -4.28 9.28
N ARG A 109 -10.99 -4.80 9.66
CA ARG A 109 -12.30 -4.57 9.00
C ARG A 109 -13.42 -4.73 10.03
N SER A 110 -14.23 -3.69 10.26
CA SER A 110 -15.26 -3.72 11.31
C SER A 110 -16.61 -4.32 10.89
N GLY A 111 -16.86 -4.58 9.60
CA GLY A 111 -18.18 -4.99 9.12
C GLY A 111 -18.15 -5.92 7.91
N ALA A 112 -19.01 -6.94 7.95
CA ALA A 112 -19.33 -7.76 6.79
C ALA A 112 -19.93 -6.86 5.69
N GLY A 113 -19.31 -6.81 4.51
CA GLY A 113 -19.79 -6.06 3.35
C GLY A 113 -18.87 -4.93 2.85
N VAL A 114 -17.94 -4.39 3.66
CA VAL A 114 -16.94 -3.41 3.19
C VAL A 114 -15.95 -4.05 2.19
N THR A 115 -16.01 -3.74 0.90
CA THR A 115 -15.03 -4.24 -0.07
C THR A 115 -13.93 -3.22 -0.27
N ILE A 116 -12.70 -3.70 -0.39
CA ILE A 116 -11.57 -2.78 -0.50
C ILE A 116 -10.59 -3.34 -1.53
N THR A 117 -10.12 -2.44 -2.38
CA THR A 117 -9.25 -2.76 -3.51
C THR A 117 -8.16 -1.72 -3.59
N ALA A 118 -6.98 -2.14 -4.03
CA ALA A 118 -6.00 -1.18 -4.45
C ALA A 118 -6.36 -0.78 -5.89
N GLN A 119 -6.18 0.50 -6.24
CA GLN A 119 -6.60 1.09 -7.52
C GLN A 119 -5.39 1.59 -8.31
N SER A 120 -5.20 2.89 -8.46
CA SER A 120 -3.99 3.44 -9.08
C SER A 120 -2.81 3.23 -8.14
N ARG A 121 -1.67 2.82 -8.68
CA ARG A 121 -0.41 2.77 -7.93
C ARG A 121 0.71 3.26 -8.83
N ALA A 122 1.67 3.94 -8.22
CA ALA A 122 2.91 4.31 -8.88
C ALA A 122 4.06 4.22 -7.88
N ILE A 123 5.22 3.83 -8.37
CA ILE A 123 6.48 3.96 -7.66
C ILE A 123 7.54 4.37 -8.68
N ASN A 124 8.37 5.32 -8.29
CA ASN A 124 9.54 5.75 -9.03
C ASN A 124 10.78 5.60 -8.15
N ALA A 125 11.92 5.42 -8.80
CA ALA A 125 13.21 5.36 -8.13
C ALA A 125 14.19 6.32 -8.79
N LEU A 126 15.02 6.96 -7.97
CA LEU A 126 16.18 7.73 -8.39
C LEU A 126 17.41 7.21 -7.65
N THR A 127 18.38 6.69 -8.39
CA THR A 127 19.72 6.40 -7.87
C THR A 127 20.51 7.70 -7.77
N ILE A 128 21.10 7.95 -6.61
CA ILE A 128 21.87 9.17 -6.31
C ILE A 128 23.37 8.86 -6.35
#